data_AF-A0A7W7GFR6-F1
#
_entry.id   AF-A0A7W7GFR6-F1
#
_cell.length_a   1.000
_cell.length_b   1.000
_cell.length_c   1.000
_cell.angle_alpha   90.00
_cell.angle_beta   90.00
_cell.angle_gamma   90.00
#
_symmetry.space_group_name_H-M   'P 1'
#
loop_
_entity.id
_entity.type
_entity.pdbx_description
1 polymer ?
#
loop_
_entity_poly.entity_id
_entity_poly.type
_entity_poly.pdbx_seq_one_letter_code
_entity_poly.pdbx_strand_id
1 'polypeptide(L)' 'MTYFQVADADDALDHLVHLGGHVLKPVHDTAHGRVAKVADPEGARFALLQRRP' A
#
# COMPACT_ATOMS: atom_id res chain seq x y z
N MET A 1 -9.49 -0.10 9.11
CA MET A 1 -8.22 0.05 8.37
C MET A 1 -8.42 1.18 7.38
N THR A 2 -7.54 2.18 7.39
CA THR A 2 -7.60 3.33 6.47
C THR A 2 -7.01 2.98 5.11
N TYR A 3 -7.61 3.49 4.02
CA TYR A 3 -7.14 3.30 2.65
C TYR A 3 -6.71 4.63 2.06
N PHE A 4 -5.51 4.66 1.47
CA PHE A 4 -5.01 5.77 0.69
C PHE A 4 -4.96 5.38 -0.78
N GLN A 5 -5.60 6.17 -1.63
CA GLN A 5 -5.53 5.94 -3.07
C GLN A 5 -4.18 6.43 -3.60
N VAL A 6 -3.53 5.61 -4.41
CA VAL A 6 -2.26 5.91 -5.07
C VAL A 6 -2.41 5.70 -6.58
N ALA A 7 -1.60 6.41 -7.37
CA ALA A 7 -1.59 6.25 -8.83
C ALA A 7 -0.98 4.90 -9.25
N ASP A 8 0.10 4.50 -8.59
CA ASP A 8 0.78 3.23 -8.78
C ASP A 8 1.09 2.62 -7.42
N ALA A 9 0.70 1.36 -7.21
CA ALA A 9 0.90 0.69 -5.93
C ALA A 9 2.31 0.13 -5.76
N ASP A 10 3.03 -0.19 -6.83
CA ASP A 10 4.39 -0.71 -6.75
C ASP A 10 5.36 0.43 -6.40
N ASP A 11 5.25 1.58 -7.09
CA ASP A 11 6.03 2.80 -6.79
C ASP A 11 5.80 3.29 -5.35
N ALA A 12 4.54 3.28 -4.90
CA ALA A 12 4.21 3.67 -3.53
C ALA A 12 4.77 2.70 -2.47
N LEU A 13 4.89 1.40 -2.78
CA LEU A 13 5.52 0.43 -1.90
C LEU A 13 7.04 0.63 -1.82
N ASP A 14 7.69 0.88 -2.95
CA ASP A 14 9.13 1.15 -3.00
C ASP A 14 9.47 2.40 -2.17
N HIS A 15 8.69 3.47 -2.34
CA HIS A 15 8.85 4.69 -1.54
C HIS A 15 8.60 4.44 -0.05
N LEU A 16 7.56 3.67 0.30
CA LEU A 16 7.27 3.32 1.68
C LEU A 16 8.42 2.55 2.34
N VAL A 17 9.00 1.58 1.65
CA VAL A 17 10.15 0.81 2.16
C VAL A 17 11.38 1.71 2.30
N HIS A 18 11.62 2.62 1.36
CA HIS A 18 12.70 3.60 1.46
C HIS A 18 12.59 4.49 2.71
N LEU A 19 11.36 4.82 3.12
CA LEU A 19 11.07 5.60 4.34
C LEU A 19 11.06 4.75 5.63
N GLY A 20 11.40 3.46 5.55
CA GLY A 20 11.45 2.56 6.71
C GLY A 20 10.12 1.88 7.04
N GLY A 21 9.11 2.02 6.19
CA GLY A 21 7.84 1.30 6.34
C GLY A 21 7.97 -0.19 6.00
N HIS A 22 6.95 -0.95 6.40
CA HIS A 22 6.93 -2.40 6.25
C HIS A 22 5.76 -2.87 5.40
N VAL A 23 6.03 -3.78 4.46
CA VAL A 23 4.98 -4.49 3.70
C VAL A 23 4.44 -5.63 4.54
N LEU A 24 3.16 -5.57 4.91
CA LEU A 24 2.47 -6.62 5.68
C LEU A 24 1.77 -7.63 4.77
N LYS A 25 1.23 -7.14 3.65
CA LYS A 25 0.69 -7.96 2.57
C LYS A 25 1.07 -7.31 1.25
N PRO A 26 1.82 -8.01 0.37
CA PRO A 26 2.16 -7.51 -0.95
C PRO A 26 0.93 -7.08 -1.76
N VAL A 27 1.19 -6.26 -2.78
CA VAL A 27 0.17 -5.89 -3.75
C VAL A 27 -0.48 -7.13 -4.35
N HIS A 28 -1.81 -7.12 -4.40
CA HIS A 28 -2.60 -8.17 -5.02
C HIS A 28 -3.89 -7.59 -5.61
N ASP A 29 -4.45 -8.30 -6.57
CA ASP A 29 -5.69 -7.90 -7.24
C ASP A 29 -6.92 -8.14 -6.37
N THR A 30 -7.86 -7.20 -6.46
CA THR A 30 -9.16 -7.25 -5.80
C THR A 30 -10.24 -6.68 -6.73
N ALA A 31 -11.52 -6.84 -6.37
CA ALA A 31 -12.64 -6.22 -7.07
C ALA A 31 -12.62 -4.68 -7.07
N HIS A 32 -11.81 -4.05 -6.20
CA HIS A 32 -11.73 -2.60 -6.06
C HIS A 32 -10.46 -1.98 -6.69
N GLY A 33 -9.58 -2.82 -7.24
CA GLY A 33 -8.25 -2.42 -7.73
C GLY A 33 -7.12 -3.25 -7.13
N ARG A 34 -5.88 -2.78 -7.27
CA ARG A 34 -4.70 -3.40 -6.64
C ARG A 34 -4.53 -2.87 -5.22
N VAL A 35 -4.36 -3.76 -4.26
CA VAL A 35 -4.27 -3.39 -2.83
C VAL A 35 -3.02 -3.98 -2.19
N ALA A 36 -2.31 -3.19 -1.40
CA ALA A 36 -1.32 -3.66 -0.43
C ALA A 36 -1.68 -3.24 0.99
N LYS A 37 -1.24 -4.02 1.97
CA LYS A 37 -1.32 -3.65 3.40
C LYS A 37 0.08 -3.40 3.92
N VAL A 38 0.24 -2.31 4.64
CA VAL A 38 1.55 -1.82 5.06
C VAL A 38 1.48 -1.30 6.50
N ALA A 39 2.64 -1.08 7.10
CA ALA A 39 2.81 -0.32 8.32
C ALA A 39 3.86 0.77 8.13
N ASP A 40 3.71 1.89 8.81
CA ASP A 40 4.78 2.87 8.96
C ASP A 40 5.86 2.38 9.96
N PRO A 41 6.98 3.10 10.13
CA PRO A 41 8.03 2.71 11.09
C PRO A 41 7.56 2.62 12.55
N GLU A 42 6.49 3.31 12.93
CA GLU A 42 5.93 3.28 14.28
C GLU A 42 4.89 2.16 14.48
N GLY A 43 4.59 1.41 13.40
CA GLY A 43 3.69 0.27 13.42
C GLY A 43 2.23 0.61 13.06
N ALA A 44 1.91 1.84 12.66
CA ALA A 44 0.56 2.21 12.26
C ALA A 44 0.19 1.52 10.94
N ARG A 45 -0.94 0.80 10.93
CA ARG A 45 -1.35 -0.08 9.80
C ARG A 45 -2.34 0.62 8.88
N PHE A 46 -2.05 0.61 7.58
CA PHE A 46 -2.93 1.16 6.54
C PHE A 46 -2.84 0.35 5.24
N ALA A 47 -3.66 0.72 4.27
CA ALA A 47 -3.69 0.08 2.96
C ALA A 47 -3.49 1.10 1.84
N LEU A 48 -2.74 0.69 0.81
CA LEU A 48 -2.59 1.42 -0.44
C LEU A 48 -3.55 0.81 -1.46
N LEU A 49 -4.28 1.65 -2.20
CA LEU A 49 -5.22 1.25 -3.23
C LEU A 49 -4.88 1.94 -4.55
N GLN A 50 -4.56 1.16 -5.58
CA GLN A 50 -4.52 1.63 -6.95
C GLN A 50 -5.83 1.22 -7.65
N ARG A 51 -6.68 2.20 -7.96
CA ARG A 51 -7.89 1.97 -8.75
C ARG A 51 -7.50 1.62 -10.18
N ARG A 52 -8.18 0.64 -10.76
CA ARG A 52 -8.14 0.44 -12.21
C ARG A 52 -9.08 1.45 -12.87
N PRO A 53 -8.75 1.93 -14.08
CA PRO A 53 -9.65 2.78 -14.85
C PRO A 53 -11.00 2.11 -15.10
#